data_AF-A0AAV5AWH0-F1
#
_entry.id   AF-A0AAV5AWH0-F1
#
_cell.length_a   1.000
_cell.length_b   1.000
_cell.length_c   1.000
_cell.angle_alpha   90.00
_cell.angle_beta   90.00
_cell.angle_gamma   90.00
#
_symmetry.space_group_name_H-M   'P 1'
#
loop_
_entity.id
_entity.type
_entity.pdbx_description
1 polymer ?
#
loop_
_entity_poly.entity_id
_entity_poly.type
_entity_poly.pdbx_seq_one_letter_code
_entity_poly.pdbx_strand_id
1 'polypeptide(L)'
;MKIPHKGYMVEFNLSDITRYFPKHEMIYLQDLTQLELYPVGTMQSGWYNLFADENAAVYAIHIEADELIYYGENPFVALENILKNNPLETKRL
;
A
#
# COMPACT_ATOMS: atom_id res chain seq x y z
N MET A 1 16.27 1.20 -2.90
CA MET A 1 17.03 0.29 -2.00
C MET A 1 16.15 -0.91 -1.73
N LYS A 2 16.61 -2.15 -1.98
CA LYS A 2 15.80 -3.36 -1.78
C LYS A 2 16.08 -3.92 -0.38
N ILE A 3 15.05 -4.11 0.44
CA ILE A 3 15.17 -4.71 1.77
C ILE A 3 14.65 -6.16 1.67
N PRO A 4 15.53 -7.18 1.60
CA PRO A 4 15.08 -8.56 1.51
C PRO A 4 14.66 -9.11 2.89
N HIS A 5 13.45 -9.64 2.99
CA HIS A 5 13.01 -10.46 4.13
C HIS A 5 12.50 -11.83 3.63
N LYS A 6 12.61 -12.86 4.47
CA LYS A 6 12.18 -14.23 4.13
C LYS A 6 10.68 -14.24 3.85
N GLY A 7 10.30 -14.30 2.57
CA GLY A 7 8.94 -14.53 2.09
C GLY A 7 8.30 -13.37 1.31
N TYR A 8 8.70 -12.12 1.55
CA TYR A 8 8.13 -10.95 0.88
C TYR A 8 9.21 -9.91 0.64
N MET A 9 9.52 -9.61 -0.62
CA MET A 9 10.37 -8.48 -0.98
C MET A 9 9.48 -7.25 -1.16
N VAL A 10 9.69 -6.22 -0.34
CA VAL A 10 9.04 -4.92 -0.52
C VAL A 10 10.00 -4.06 -1.35
N GLU A 11 9.66 -3.80 -2.61
CA GLU A 11 10.46 -2.94 -3.48
C GLU A 11 9.94 -1.50 -3.43
N PHE A 12 10.65 -0.64 -2.70
CA PHE A 12 10.45 0.81 -2.75
C PHE A 12 11.24 1.37 -3.94
N ASN A 13 10.59 1.48 -5.09
CA ASN A 13 11.18 2.06 -6.28
C ASN A 13 10.27 3.15 -6.87
N LEU A 14 10.77 4.39 -6.88
CA LEU A 14 10.08 5.56 -7.45
C LEU A 14 9.68 5.36 -8.91
N SER A 15 10.50 4.69 -9.74
CA SER A 15 10.14 4.45 -11.14
C SER A 15 8.93 3.52 -11.28
N ASP A 16 8.82 2.55 -10.38
CA ASP A 16 7.71 1.59 -10.35
C ASP A 16 6.45 2.23 -9.75
N ILE A 17 6.61 3.08 -8.73
CA ILE A 17 5.52 3.91 -8.20
C ILE A 17 4.90 4.79 -9.29
N THR A 18 5.68 5.41 -10.17
CA THR A 18 5.10 6.22 -11.25
C THR A 18 4.49 5.41 -12.40
N ARG A 19 4.91 4.14 -12.55
CA ARG A 19 4.48 3.26 -13.64
C ARG A 19 3.19 2.50 -13.31
N TYR A 20 3.00 2.11 -12.05
CA TYR A 20 1.88 1.28 -11.60
C TYR A 20 0.77 2.05 -10.89
N PHE A 21 0.93 3.36 -10.69
CA PHE A 21 -0.07 4.22 -10.04
C PHE A 21 -0.53 5.32 -11.01
N PRO A 22 -1.39 5.00 -11.99
CA PRO A 22 -1.92 6.02 -12.86
C PRO A 22 -2.82 6.98 -12.04
N LYS A 23 -2.64 8.29 -12.24
CA LYS A 23 -3.30 9.35 -11.44
C LYS A 23 -4.83 9.20 -11.29
N HIS A 24 -5.50 8.64 -12.29
CA HIS A 24 -6.96 8.49 -12.27
C HIS A 24 -7.43 7.41 -11.28
N GLU A 25 -6.67 6.32 -11.10
CA GLU A 25 -6.97 5.29 -10.10
C GLU A 25 -6.80 5.85 -8.69
N MET A 26 -5.76 6.66 -8.47
CA MET A 26 -5.55 7.32 -7.17
C MET A 26 -6.70 8.27 -6.82
N ILE A 27 -7.17 9.09 -7.76
CA ILE A 27 -8.33 9.98 -7.52
C ILE A 27 -9.58 9.16 -7.20
N TYR A 28 -9.85 8.10 -7.95
CA TYR A 28 -10.97 7.20 -7.69
C TYR A 28 -10.92 6.58 -6.28
N LEU A 29 -9.74 6.14 -5.85
CA LEU A 29 -9.54 5.57 -4.52
C LEU A 29 -9.71 6.61 -3.40
N GLN A 30 -9.22 7.82 -3.60
CA GLN A 30 -9.44 8.94 -2.67
C GLN A 30 -10.94 9.25 -2.53
N ASP A 31 -11.69 9.22 -3.63
CA ASP A 31 -13.15 9.43 -3.62
C ASP A 31 -13.90 8.31 -2.85
N LEU A 32 -13.52 7.04 -3.03
CA LEU A 32 -14.15 5.91 -2.34
C LEU A 32 -13.85 5.90 -0.83
N THR A 33 -12.62 6.19 -0.47
CA THR A 33 -12.14 6.07 0.92
C THR A 33 -12.36 7.35 1.71
N GLN A 34 -12.55 8.48 1.04
CA GLN A 34 -12.54 9.83 1.62
C GLN A 34 -11.21 10.18 2.31
N LEU A 35 -10.12 9.45 1.98
CA LEU A 35 -8.78 9.68 2.49
C LEU A 35 -7.91 10.32 1.40
N GLU A 36 -7.07 11.26 1.78
CA GLU A 36 -6.03 11.76 0.88
C GLU A 36 -4.84 10.77 0.87
N LEU A 37 -4.78 9.92 -0.15
CA LEU A 37 -3.80 8.84 -0.26
C LEU A 37 -2.62 9.23 -1.15
N TYR A 38 -1.42 8.91 -0.69
CA TYR A 38 -0.15 9.15 -1.36
C TYR A 38 0.55 7.82 -1.64
N PRO A 39 0.96 7.53 -2.87
CA PRO A 39 1.59 6.25 -3.18
C PRO A 39 3.01 6.20 -2.58
N VAL A 40 3.32 5.10 -1.88
CA VAL A 40 4.62 4.93 -1.20
C VAL A 40 5.42 3.73 -1.68
N GLY A 41 4.79 2.73 -2.31
CA GLY A 41 5.51 1.56 -2.83
C GLY A 41 4.61 0.46 -3.39
N THR A 42 5.20 -0.57 -3.98
CA THR A 42 4.48 -1.77 -4.44
C THR A 42 5.14 -3.01 -3.87
N MET A 43 4.36 -4.06 -3.58
CA MET A 43 4.92 -5.37 -3.27
C MET A 43 5.28 -6.10 -4.57
N GLN A 44 6.35 -6.91 -4.56
CA GLN A 44 6.96 -7.48 -5.78
C GLN A 44 6.02 -8.35 -6.63
N SER A 45 4.91 -8.82 -6.08
CA SER A 45 3.90 -9.53 -6.85
C SER A 45 3.12 -8.60 -7.81
N GLY A 46 3.09 -7.29 -7.54
CA GLY A 46 2.31 -6.29 -8.30
C GLY A 46 0.83 -6.22 -7.92
N TRP A 47 0.39 -7.00 -6.92
CA TRP A 47 -1.01 -7.12 -6.52
C TRP A 47 -1.40 -6.06 -5.49
N TYR A 48 -0.41 -5.59 -4.72
CA TYR A 48 -0.60 -4.65 -3.61
C TYR A 48 0.16 -3.36 -3.87
N ASN A 49 -0.62 -2.31 -4.03
CA ASN A 49 -0.16 -0.93 -4.08
C ASN A 49 -0.23 -0.33 -2.67
N LEU A 50 0.89 0.13 -2.13
CA LEU A 50 0.98 0.74 -0.80
C LEU A 50 0.76 2.24 -0.89
N PHE A 51 -0.07 2.75 0.01
CA PHE A 51 -0.41 4.16 0.15
C PHE A 51 -0.23 4.60 1.60
N ALA A 52 0.11 5.87 1.81
CA ALA A 52 0.03 6.53 3.10
C ALA A 52 -1.02 7.65 3.04
N ASP A 53 -1.74 7.89 4.12
CA ASP A 53 -2.59 9.09 4.25
C ASP A 53 -1.81 10.30 4.80
N GLU A 54 -2.49 11.43 4.98
CA GLU A 54 -1.91 12.64 5.59
C GLU A 54 -1.40 12.45 7.03
N ASN A 55 -1.92 11.45 7.75
CA ASN A 55 -1.53 11.10 9.12
C ASN A 55 -0.42 10.05 9.16
N ALA A 56 0.13 9.68 7.99
CA ALA A 56 1.11 8.62 7.79
C ALA A 56 0.61 7.19 8.09
N ALA A 57 -0.71 7.00 8.21
CA ALA A 57 -1.33 5.70 8.26
C ALA A 57 -1.13 5.00 6.91
N VAL A 58 -0.74 3.72 6.94
CA VAL A 58 -0.37 2.98 5.73
C VAL A 58 -1.42 1.94 5.39
N TYR A 59 -1.80 1.94 4.11
CA TYR A 59 -2.76 1.04 3.51
C TYR A 59 -2.12 0.29 2.35
N ALA A 60 -2.64 -0.89 2.02
CA ALA A 60 -2.44 -1.53 0.74
C ALA A 60 -3.78 -1.67 0.02
N ILE A 61 -3.76 -1.56 -1.30
CA ILE A 61 -4.91 -1.85 -2.14
C ILE A 61 -4.60 -3.08 -2.98
N HIS A 62 -5.47 -4.08 -2.85
CA HIS A 62 -5.46 -5.26 -3.68
C HIS A 62 -6.40 -5.05 -4.86
N ILE A 63 -5.84 -4.71 -6.03
CA ILE A 63 -6.64 -4.30 -7.19
C ILE A 63 -7.57 -5.43 -7.67
N GLU A 64 -7.09 -6.68 -7.77
CA GLU A 64 -7.94 -7.76 -8.29
C GLU A 64 -9.03 -8.23 -7.31
N ALA A 65 -8.84 -8.04 -6.01
CA ALA A 65 -9.80 -8.44 -4.98
C ALA A 65 -10.75 -7.30 -4.59
N ASP A 66 -10.45 -6.08 -5.02
CA ASP A 66 -11.15 -4.86 -4.64
C ASP A 66 -11.15 -4.67 -3.11
N GLU A 67 -9.96 -4.79 -2.51
CA GLU A 67 -9.78 -4.71 -1.05
C GLU A 67 -8.82 -3.57 -0.67
N LEU A 68 -9.21 -2.84 0.38
CA LEU A 68 -8.36 -1.94 1.14
C LEU A 68 -7.91 -2.64 2.42
N ILE A 69 -6.59 -2.68 2.62
CA ILE A 69 -5.96 -3.34 3.76
C ILE A 69 -5.23 -2.28 4.58
N TYR A 70 -5.53 -2.20 5.87
CA TYR A 70 -4.86 -1.31 6.80
C TYR A 70 -3.71 -2.03 7.51
N TYR A 71 -2.52 -1.43 7.48
CA TYR A 71 -1.31 -2.00 8.09
C TYR A 71 -0.84 -1.27 9.34
N GLY A 72 -1.25 -0.02 9.57
CA GLY A 72 -0.92 0.67 10.81
C GLY A 72 -0.94 2.19 10.70
N GLU A 73 -0.98 2.84 11.85
CA GLU A 73 -1.15 4.30 12.01
C GLU A 73 0.11 5.10 11.67
N ASN A 74 1.24 4.41 11.50
CA ASN A 74 2.49 5.03 11.07
C ASN A 74 3.34 4.05 10.25
N PRO A 75 4.35 4.54 9.51
CA PRO A 75 5.12 3.71 8.60
C PRO A 75 5.92 2.59 9.27
N PHE A 76 6.33 2.75 10.54
CA PHE A 76 7.13 1.75 11.24
C PHE A 76 6.29 0.56 11.69
N VAL A 77 5.12 0.83 12.27
CA VAL A 77 4.13 -0.20 12.64
C VAL A 77 3.66 -0.94 11.38
N ALA A 78 3.35 -0.19 10.32
CA ALA A 78 2.95 -0.76 9.06
C ALA A 78 4.02 -1.67 8.46
N LEU A 79 5.29 -1.25 8.47
CA LEU A 79 6.39 -2.07 7.97
C LEU A 79 6.50 -3.39 8.76
N GLU A 80 6.38 -3.36 10.08
CA GLU A 80 6.39 -4.58 10.89
C GLU A 80 5.25 -5.53 10.52
N ASN A 81 4.03 -5.01 10.35
CA ASN A 81 2.86 -5.79 9.96
C ASN A 81 2.97 -6.34 8.54
N ILE A 82 3.49 -5.56 7.58
CA ILE A 82 3.77 -6.01 6.21
C ILE A 82 4.79 -7.16 6.22
N LEU A 83 5.91 -7.01 6.94
CA LEU A 83 6.95 -8.03 7.01
C LEU A 83 6.47 -9.33 7.66
N LYS A 84 5.49 -9.25 8.58
CA LYS A 84 4.86 -10.40 9.22
C LYS A 84 3.64 -10.93 8.47
N ASN A 85 3.23 -10.29 7.37
CA ASN A 85 1.99 -10.57 6.66
C ASN A 85 0.75 -10.58 7.59
N ASN A 86 0.66 -9.58 8.47
CA ASN A 86 -0.36 -9.47 9.51
C ASN A 86 -1.15 -8.15 9.35
N PRO A 87 -2.11 -8.08 8.41
CA PRO A 87 -2.94 -6.88 8.26
C PRO A 87 -3.76 -6.63 9.53
N LEU A 88 -4.00 -5.36 9.86
CA LEU A 88 -4.78 -4.98 11.04
C LEU A 88 -6.28 -4.99 10.73
N GLU A 89 -6.64 -4.55 9.53
CA GLU A 89 -8.01 -4.55 9.04
C GLU A 89 -8.03 -4.74 7.53
N THR A 90 -9.07 -5.40 7.02
CA THR A 90 -9.34 -5.53 5.59
C THR A 90 -10.78 -5.16 5.33
N LYS A 91 -10.99 -4.28 4.36
CA LYS A 91 -12.31 -3.80 3.93
C LYS A 91 -12.46 -4.00 2.43
N ARG A 92 -13.61 -4.53 2.01
CA ARG A 92 -13.98 -4.59 0.59
C ARG A 92 -14.48 -3.22 0.13
N LEU A 93 -13.99 -2.75 -1.01
CA LEU A 93 -14.35 -1.47 -1.62
C LEU A 93 -15.67 -1.56 -2.41
#